data_AF-A0A081QAD5-F1
#
_entry.id   AF-A0A081QAD5-F1
#
_cell.length_a   1.000
_cell.length_b   1.000
_cell.length_c   1.000
_cell.angle_alpha   90.00
_cell.angle_beta   90.00
_cell.angle_gamma   90.00
#
_symmetry.space_group_name_H-M   'P 1'
#
loop_
_entity.id
_entity.type
_entity.pdbx_description
1 polymer ?
#
loop_
_entity_poly.entity_id
_entity_poly.type
_entity_poly.pdbx_seq_one_letter_code
_entity_poly.pdbx_strand_id
1 'polypeptide(L)'
;MKNFYKKIIRQTTVITDKLYYLLPLELFLGFLWGLFLAGIWFVNQVSTIISWDVWSQILDNFQIAQSILLKAMTIVLIIYLLAHILLCIVWIKEDKFFNFFRTVNRLRIVRKQMLKRGSEIDSEVVKEYKTIVQSIRCTITHEYILVIIPWAENSDIDTILQKNYFFCTTILQGSIVKYIHSLPKIVLHLII
;
A
#
# COMPACT_ATOMS: atom_id res chain seq x y z
N MET A 1 9.15 -3.61 -20.73
CA MET A 1 10.10 -3.48 -19.60
C MET A 1 10.43 -2.03 -19.21
N LYS A 2 10.84 -1.13 -20.11
CA LYS A 2 11.23 0.28 -19.78
C LYS A 2 10.20 1.08 -18.95
N ASN A 3 8.89 0.94 -19.23
CA ASN A 3 7.85 1.65 -18.47
C ASN A 3 7.60 1.10 -17.06
N PHE A 4 7.91 -0.18 -16.82
CA PHE A 4 7.74 -0.78 -15.49
C PHE A 4 8.87 -0.30 -14.57
N TYR A 5 10.11 -0.29 -15.07
CA TYR A 5 11.27 0.29 -14.39
C TYR A 5 11.07 1.77 -14.02
N LYS A 6 10.59 2.60 -14.96
CA LYS A 6 10.26 4.01 -14.67
C LYS A 6 9.21 4.16 -13.56
N LYS A 7 8.26 3.24 -13.49
CA LYS A 7 7.18 3.28 -12.49
C LYS A 7 7.65 2.83 -11.10
N ILE A 8 8.49 1.79 -11.06
CA ILE A 8 9.19 1.37 -9.85
C ILE A 8 10.04 2.52 -9.34
N ILE A 9 10.95 3.06 -10.16
CA ILE A 9 11.83 4.17 -9.78
C ILE A 9 11.03 5.34 -9.22
N ARG A 10 9.91 5.73 -9.85
CA ARG A 10 9.05 6.81 -9.33
C ARG A 10 8.43 6.48 -7.98
N GLN A 11 7.99 5.23 -7.76
CA GLN A 11 7.47 4.79 -6.47
C GLN A 11 8.58 4.75 -5.42
N THR A 12 9.77 4.23 -5.76
CA THR A 12 10.93 4.19 -4.86
C THR A 12 11.36 5.59 -4.46
N THR A 13 11.46 6.54 -5.40
CA THR A 13 11.80 7.93 -5.08
C THR A 13 10.78 8.59 -4.18
N VAL A 14 9.48 8.33 -4.37
CA VAL A 14 8.42 8.85 -3.48
C VAL A 14 8.48 8.22 -2.09
N ILE A 15 8.87 6.94 -1.99
CA ILE A 15 9.09 6.26 -0.70
C ILE A 15 10.28 6.89 0.03
N THR A 16 11.40 7.07 -0.67
CA THR A 16 12.59 7.71 -0.09
C THR A 16 12.29 9.13 0.36
N ASP A 17 11.58 9.91 -0.46
CA ASP A 17 11.18 11.30 -0.16
C ASP A 17 10.24 11.40 1.05
N LYS A 18 9.34 10.41 1.24
CA LYS A 18 8.49 10.33 2.43
C LYS A 18 9.23 9.84 3.68
N LEU A 19 10.22 8.94 3.52
CA LEU A 19 11.08 8.48 4.63
C LEU A 19 12.02 9.59 5.13
N TYR A 20 12.42 10.52 4.25
CA TYR A 20 13.23 11.69 4.62
C TYR A 20 12.62 12.52 5.76
N TYR A 21 11.30 12.52 5.92
CA TYR A 21 10.65 13.20 7.04
C TYR A 21 10.92 12.56 8.41
N LEU A 22 11.36 11.30 8.46
CA LEU A 22 11.69 10.56 9.68
C LEU A 22 13.18 10.66 10.04
N LEU A 23 14.03 11.03 9.08
CA LEU A 23 15.47 11.16 9.25
C LEU A 23 15.89 12.07 10.43
N PRO A 24 15.24 13.23 10.68
CA PRO A 24 15.58 14.06 11.84
C PRO A 24 15.35 13.34 13.18
N LEU A 25 14.30 12.52 13.27
CA LEU A 25 14.01 11.72 14.47
C LEU A 25 15.04 10.60 14.65
N GLU A 26 15.45 9.92 13.57
CA GLU A 26 16.50 8.90 13.63
C GLU A 26 17.84 9.47 14.09
N LEU A 27 18.25 10.60 13.51
CA LEU A 27 19.47 11.31 13.90
C LEU A 27 19.41 11.76 15.35
N PHE A 28 18.27 12.30 15.78
CA PHE A 28 18.09 12.72 17.17
C PHE A 28 18.14 11.53 18.13
N LEU A 29 17.49 10.41 17.81
CA LEU A 29 17.53 9.20 18.63
C LEU A 29 18.95 8.64 18.72
N GLY A 30 19.68 8.61 17.59
CA GLY A 30 21.09 8.21 17.54
C GLY A 30 21.99 9.12 18.38
N PHE A 31 21.75 10.43 18.33
CA PHE A 31 22.44 11.40 19.18
C PHE A 31 22.19 11.15 20.67
N LEU A 32 20.93 10.95 21.08
CA LEU A 32 20.60 10.64 22.48
C LEU A 32 21.22 9.32 22.95
N TRP A 33 21.23 8.31 22.08
CA TRP A 33 21.90 7.03 22.35
C TRP A 33 23.40 7.21 22.58
N GLY A 34 24.03 8.03 21.73
CA GLY A 34 25.43 8.40 21.87
C GLY A 34 25.74 9.08 23.20
N LEU A 35 24.90 10.04 23.62
CA LEU A 35 25.02 10.68 24.94
C LEU A 35 24.87 9.70 26.10
N PHE A 36 23.90 8.78 25.99
CA PHE A 36 23.66 7.75 27.01
C PHE A 36 24.90 6.87 27.20
N LEU A 37 25.43 6.32 26.10
CA LEU A 37 26.63 5.50 26.11
C LEU A 37 27.89 6.26 26.55
N ALA A 38 28.09 7.48 26.06
CA ALA A 38 29.21 8.31 26.46
C ALA A 38 29.20 8.58 27.96
N GLY A 39 28.01 8.76 28.53
CA GLY A 39 27.89 8.97 29.95
C GLY A 39 28.14 7.72 30.80
N ILE A 40 27.67 6.54 30.38
CA ILE A 40 28.04 5.27 31.04
C ILE A 40 29.56 5.07 30.98
N TRP A 41 30.15 5.29 29.81
CA TRP A 41 31.59 5.19 29.62
C TRP A 41 32.35 6.14 30.55
N PHE A 42 31.92 7.40 30.66
CA PHE A 42 32.53 8.38 31.55
C PHE A 42 32.52 7.93 33.02
N VAL A 43 31.37 7.46 33.53
CA VAL A 43 31.26 6.96 34.91
C VAL A 43 32.21 5.78 35.16
N ASN A 44 32.31 4.88 34.18
CA ASN A 44 33.21 3.73 34.25
C ASN A 44 34.69 4.14 34.17
N GLN A 45 35.05 5.20 33.45
CA GLN A 45 36.44 5.68 33.44
C GLN A 45 36.79 6.36 34.75
N VAL A 46 35.92 7.23 35.26
CA VAL A 46 36.19 7.96 36.52
C VAL A 46 36.29 7.03 37.72
N SER A 47 35.51 5.93 37.74
CA SER A 47 35.58 4.93 38.82
C SER A 47 36.96 4.25 38.94
N THR A 48 37.75 4.25 37.87
CA THR A 48 39.12 3.71 37.90
C THR A 48 40.13 4.67 38.55
N ILE A 49 39.79 5.95 38.66
CA ILE A 49 40.66 7.01 39.16
C ILE A 49 40.26 7.41 40.59
N ILE A 50 38.96 7.50 40.87
CA ILE A 50 38.42 7.98 42.15
C ILE A 50 37.29 7.06 42.61
N SER A 51 37.28 6.71 43.90
CA SER A 51 36.17 5.94 44.49
C SER A 51 34.89 6.78 44.52
N TRP A 52 33.81 6.23 43.99
CA TRP A 52 32.48 6.84 44.03
C TRP A 52 31.92 6.98 45.43
N ASP A 53 32.47 6.28 46.43
CA ASP A 53 32.02 6.37 47.82
C ASP A 53 32.24 7.80 48.38
N VAL A 54 33.32 8.46 47.94
CA VAL A 54 33.64 9.85 48.32
C VAL A 54 32.79 10.87 47.54
N TRP A 55 32.29 10.50 46.36
CA TRP A 55 31.57 11.38 45.43
C TRP A 55 30.15 10.86 45.13
N SER A 56 29.54 10.16 46.09
CA SER A 56 28.27 9.46 45.92
C SER A 56 27.15 10.38 45.43
N GLN A 57 27.10 11.61 45.93
CA GLN A 57 26.14 12.63 45.49
C GLN A 57 26.26 12.97 43.99
N ILE A 58 27.47 13.00 43.44
CA ILE A 58 27.67 13.23 42.00
C ILE A 58 27.23 12.02 41.21
N LEU A 59 27.56 10.80 41.67
CA LEU A 59 27.13 9.57 41.02
C LEU A 59 25.60 9.48 40.97
N ASP A 60 24.91 9.78 42.07
CA ASP A 60 23.46 9.75 42.17
C ASP A 60 22.82 10.74 41.18
N ASN A 61 23.32 11.98 41.14
CA ASN A 61 22.85 12.99 40.19
C ASN A 61 23.06 12.54 38.74
N PHE A 62 24.17 11.87 38.45
CA PHE A 62 24.45 11.34 37.13
C PHE A 62 23.51 10.20 36.74
N GLN A 63 23.23 9.27 37.66
CA GLN A 63 22.29 8.18 37.45
C GLN A 63 20.86 8.70 37.23
N ILE A 64 20.46 9.76 37.96
CA ILE A 64 19.19 10.45 37.74
C ILE A 64 19.15 11.05 36.33
N ALA A 65 20.20 11.74 35.91
CA ALA A 65 20.29 12.31 34.56
C ALA A 65 20.21 11.23 33.47
N GLN A 66 20.90 10.10 33.65
CA GLN A 66 20.81 8.94 32.75
C GLN A 66 19.41 8.34 32.69
N SER A 67 18.73 8.24 33.84
CA SER A 67 17.34 7.77 33.91
C SER A 67 16.38 8.70 33.16
N ILE A 68 16.56 10.02 33.30
CA ILE A 68 15.78 11.03 32.55
C ILE A 68 16.07 10.92 31.05
N LEU A 69 17.34 10.77 30.66
CA LEU A 69 17.74 10.60 29.26
C LEU A 69 17.09 9.35 28.66
N LEU A 70 17.14 8.21 29.35
CA LEU A 70 16.50 6.97 28.91
C LEU A 70 14.98 7.11 28.73
N LYS A 71 14.31 7.83 29.63
CA LYS A 71 12.88 8.15 29.49
C LYS A 71 12.62 9.01 28.26
N ALA A 72 13.43 10.04 28.02
CA ALA A 72 13.31 10.89 26.84
C ALA A 72 13.50 10.09 25.55
N MET A 73 14.51 9.23 25.49
CA MET A 73 14.74 8.30 24.38
C MET A 73 13.55 7.39 24.13
N THR A 74 12.97 6.83 25.18
CA THR A 74 11.80 5.95 25.09
C THR A 74 10.61 6.69 24.49
N ILE A 75 10.35 7.93 24.92
CA ILE A 75 9.27 8.77 24.36
C ILE A 75 9.50 9.05 22.88
N VAL A 76 10.73 9.47 22.50
CA VAL A 76 11.08 9.74 21.10
C VAL A 76 10.93 8.48 20.25
N LEU A 77 11.34 7.32 20.76
CA LEU A 77 11.18 6.03 20.08
C LEU A 77 9.71 5.69 19.86
N ILE A 78 8.84 5.90 20.85
CA ILE A 78 7.39 5.68 20.70
C ILE A 78 6.81 6.60 19.61
N ILE A 79 7.15 7.88 19.63
CA ILE A 79 6.71 8.85 18.61
C ILE A 79 7.19 8.42 17.22
N TYR A 80 8.45 8.02 17.11
CA TYR A 80 9.04 7.53 15.86
C TYR A 80 8.32 6.30 15.30
N LEU A 81 8.00 5.32 16.16
CA LEU A 81 7.26 4.12 15.76
C LEU A 81 5.82 4.45 15.33
N LEU A 82 5.15 5.34 16.06
CA LEU A 82 3.80 5.82 15.68
C LEU A 82 3.81 6.50 14.32
N ALA A 83 4.79 7.38 14.07
CA ALA A 83 4.94 8.06 12.78
C ALA A 83 5.18 7.05 11.65
N HIS A 84 6.03 6.03 11.88
CA HIS A 84 6.24 4.93 10.94
C HIS A 84 4.96 4.16 10.63
N ILE A 85 4.20 3.75 11.65
CA ILE A 85 2.94 3.02 11.48
C ILE A 85 1.94 3.84 10.66
N LEU A 86 1.79 5.13 10.97
CA LEU A 86 0.91 6.03 10.22
C LEU A 86 1.33 6.15 8.76
N LEU A 87 2.64 6.28 8.50
CA LEU A 87 3.18 6.37 7.15
C LEU A 87 2.93 5.07 6.35
N CYS A 88 3.10 3.90 6.99
CA CYS A 88 2.75 2.60 6.42
C CYS A 88 1.26 2.49 6.09
N ILE A 89 0.36 2.94 6.98
CA ILE A 89 -1.10 2.92 6.74
C ILE A 89 -1.47 3.81 5.56
N VAL A 90 -0.98 5.05 5.55
CA VAL A 90 -1.23 5.99 4.44
C VAL A 90 -0.72 5.41 3.13
N TRP A 91 0.44 4.74 3.15
CA TRP A 91 1.04 4.16 1.96
C TRP A 91 0.23 2.97 1.40
N ILE A 92 -0.15 2.00 2.25
CA ILE A 92 -1.02 0.87 1.85
C ILE A 92 -2.33 1.40 1.24
N LYS A 93 -2.89 2.44 1.87
CA LYS A 93 -4.11 3.09 1.40
C LYS A 93 -3.89 3.76 0.04
N GLU A 94 -2.87 4.60 -0.10
CA GLU A 94 -2.53 5.28 -1.36
C GLU A 94 -2.27 4.31 -2.51
N ASP A 95 -1.50 3.23 -2.31
CA ASP A 95 -1.22 2.27 -3.37
C ASP A 95 -2.50 1.55 -3.84
N LYS A 96 -3.37 1.19 -2.90
CA LYS A 96 -4.66 0.56 -3.24
C LYS A 96 -5.61 1.51 -3.98
N PHE A 97 -5.69 2.77 -3.57
CA PHE A 97 -6.46 3.79 -4.28
C PHE A 97 -5.88 4.08 -5.67
N PHE A 98 -4.56 4.18 -5.79
CA PHE A 98 -3.90 4.40 -7.07
C PHE A 98 -4.12 3.23 -8.03
N ASN A 99 -4.01 2.00 -7.52
CA ASN A 99 -4.34 0.80 -8.28
C ASN A 99 -5.82 0.77 -8.68
N PHE A 100 -6.74 1.22 -7.81
CA PHE A 100 -8.15 1.34 -8.16
C PHE A 100 -8.39 2.34 -9.31
N PHE A 101 -7.87 3.55 -9.22
CA PHE A 101 -8.02 4.55 -10.30
C PHE A 101 -7.38 4.09 -11.60
N ARG A 102 -6.24 3.38 -11.53
CA ARG A 102 -5.63 2.74 -12.69
C ARG A 102 -6.56 1.70 -13.31
N THR A 103 -7.20 0.85 -12.49
CA THR A 103 -8.17 -0.15 -12.95
C THR A 103 -9.41 0.51 -13.56
N VAL A 104 -9.94 1.57 -12.95
CA VAL A 104 -11.05 2.37 -13.52
C VAL A 104 -10.68 2.92 -14.90
N ASN A 105 -9.49 3.49 -15.06
CA ASN A 105 -9.05 4.03 -16.35
C ASN A 105 -8.86 2.92 -17.40
N ARG A 106 -8.31 1.77 -17.01
CA ARG A 106 -8.23 0.59 -17.90
C ARG A 106 -9.61 0.08 -18.28
N LEU A 107 -10.54 0.03 -17.34
CA LEU A 107 -11.93 -0.36 -17.58
C LEU A 107 -12.60 0.56 -18.60
N ARG A 108 -12.34 1.88 -18.52
CA ARG A 108 -12.82 2.84 -19.52
C ARG A 108 -12.30 2.55 -20.93
N ILE A 109 -11.04 2.13 -21.07
CA ILE A 109 -10.45 1.73 -22.35
C ILE A 109 -11.12 0.44 -22.85
N VAL A 110 -11.26 -0.57 -21.97
CA VAL A 110 -11.92 -1.83 -22.28
C VAL A 110 -13.35 -1.60 -22.76
N ARG A 111 -14.16 -0.81 -22.03
CA ARG A 111 -15.53 -0.47 -22.46
C ARG A 111 -15.54 0.21 -23.82
N LYS A 112 -14.66 1.17 -24.08
CA LYS A 112 -14.55 1.82 -25.40
C LYS A 112 -14.21 0.82 -26.51
N GLN A 113 -13.32 -0.13 -26.26
CA GLN A 113 -12.92 -1.15 -27.23
C GLN A 113 -14.03 -2.18 -27.46
N MET A 114 -14.71 -2.63 -26.41
CA MET A 114 -15.88 -3.51 -26.50
C MET A 114 -17.01 -2.84 -27.29
N LEU A 115 -17.33 -1.57 -26.99
CA LEU A 115 -18.33 -0.82 -27.74
C LEU A 115 -17.99 -0.66 -29.23
N LYS A 116 -16.70 -0.53 -29.58
CA LYS A 116 -16.24 -0.51 -30.98
C LYS A 116 -16.36 -1.87 -31.67
N ARG A 117 -16.19 -2.99 -30.95
CA ARG A 117 -16.40 -4.33 -31.51
C ARG A 117 -17.88 -4.67 -31.65
N GLY A 118 -18.71 -4.13 -30.76
CA GLY A 118 -20.16 -4.33 -30.82
C GLY A 118 -20.86 -3.60 -31.97
N SER A 119 -20.19 -2.70 -32.72
CA SER A 119 -20.81 -2.06 -33.88
C SER A 119 -20.90 -2.96 -35.12
N GLU A 120 -20.33 -4.16 -35.07
CA GLU A 120 -20.41 -5.19 -36.12
C GLU A 120 -21.57 -6.18 -35.90
N ILE A 121 -22.38 -5.98 -34.84
CA ILE A 121 -23.48 -6.87 -34.43
C ILE A 121 -24.83 -6.32 -34.94
N ASP A 122 -25.81 -7.21 -35.13
CA ASP A 122 -27.16 -6.89 -35.61
C ASP A 122 -27.96 -5.94 -34.68
N SER A 123 -28.85 -5.11 -35.25
CA SER A 123 -29.29 -3.84 -34.64
C SER A 123 -30.04 -3.95 -33.30
N GLU A 124 -30.74 -5.06 -33.06
CA GLU A 124 -31.52 -5.28 -31.82
C GLU A 124 -30.63 -5.85 -30.69
N VAL A 125 -29.72 -6.76 -31.04
CA VAL A 125 -28.71 -7.39 -30.17
C VAL A 125 -27.67 -6.36 -29.67
N VAL A 126 -27.39 -5.34 -30.48
CA VAL A 126 -26.46 -4.24 -30.15
C VAL A 126 -26.90 -3.44 -28.94
N LYS A 127 -28.21 -3.24 -28.73
CA LYS A 127 -28.70 -2.35 -27.66
C LYS A 127 -28.49 -2.98 -26.28
N GLU A 128 -28.82 -4.26 -26.13
CA GLU A 128 -28.58 -5.01 -24.89
C GLU A 128 -27.08 -5.13 -24.63
N TYR A 129 -26.27 -5.50 -25.64
CA TYR A 129 -24.81 -5.57 -25.52
C TYR A 129 -24.19 -4.25 -25.03
N LYS A 130 -24.56 -3.11 -25.63
CA LYS A 130 -24.06 -1.78 -25.23
C LYS A 130 -24.44 -1.45 -23.79
N THR A 131 -25.65 -1.81 -23.37
CA THR A 131 -26.15 -1.57 -22.01
C THR A 131 -25.36 -2.39 -20.98
N ILE A 132 -25.04 -3.65 -21.30
CA ILE A 132 -24.24 -4.51 -20.44
C ILE A 132 -22.80 -4.00 -20.35
N VAL A 133 -22.17 -3.65 -21.48
CA VAL A 133 -20.80 -3.09 -21.49
C VAL A 133 -20.71 -1.81 -20.66
N GLN A 134 -21.74 -0.95 -20.69
CA GLN A 134 -21.79 0.27 -19.89
C GLN A 134 -21.95 0.00 -18.38
N SER A 135 -22.64 -1.08 -18.01
CA SER A 135 -22.92 -1.45 -16.62
C SER A 135 -21.80 -2.28 -15.95
N ILE A 136 -20.80 -2.74 -16.71
CA ILE A 136 -19.56 -3.33 -16.16
C ILE A 136 -18.96 -2.37 -15.15
N ARG A 137 -18.74 -2.78 -13.90
CA ARG A 137 -18.25 -1.89 -12.83
C ARG A 137 -17.06 -2.48 -12.10
N CYS A 138 -16.39 -1.66 -11.30
CA CYS A 138 -15.31 -2.11 -10.42
C CYS A 138 -15.57 -1.71 -8.97
N THR A 139 -15.21 -2.59 -8.05
CA THR A 139 -15.38 -2.42 -6.60
C THR A 139 -14.08 -2.76 -5.89
N ILE A 140 -13.71 -2.00 -4.86
CA ILE A 140 -12.58 -2.32 -3.99
C ILE A 140 -13.06 -3.26 -2.89
N THR A 141 -12.39 -4.40 -2.71
CA THR A 141 -12.56 -5.28 -1.54
C THR A 141 -11.35 -5.17 -0.61
N HIS A 142 -11.38 -5.88 0.53
CA HIS A 142 -10.25 -5.91 1.46
C HIS A 142 -8.97 -6.47 0.81
N GLU A 143 -9.09 -7.40 -0.12
CA GLU A 143 -7.94 -8.09 -0.72
C GLU A 143 -7.67 -7.68 -2.16
N TYR A 144 -8.70 -7.32 -2.94
CA TYR A 144 -8.56 -7.14 -4.39
C TYR A 144 -9.36 -5.96 -4.93
N ILE A 145 -9.05 -5.55 -6.15
CA ILE A 145 -9.95 -4.76 -6.98
C ILE A 145 -10.73 -5.75 -7.85
N LEU A 146 -12.04 -5.77 -7.67
CA LEU A 146 -12.95 -6.66 -8.38
C LEU A 146 -13.58 -5.92 -9.57
N VAL A 147 -13.49 -6.50 -10.76
CA VAL A 147 -14.26 -6.05 -11.94
C VAL A 147 -15.44 -6.99 -12.14
N ILE A 148 -16.64 -6.43 -12.15
CA ILE A 148 -17.90 -7.15 -12.26
C ILE A 148 -18.46 -6.92 -13.66
N ILE A 149 -18.61 -8.01 -14.40
CA ILE A 149 -19.29 -8.02 -15.70
C ILE A 149 -20.67 -8.68 -15.50
N PRO A 150 -21.77 -7.96 -15.74
CA PRO A 150 -23.11 -8.53 -15.68
C PRO A 150 -23.32 -9.54 -16.80
N TRP A 151 -24.06 -10.60 -16.48
CA TRP A 151 -24.54 -11.58 -17.46
C TRP A 151 -25.58 -10.96 -18.42
N ALA A 152 -25.70 -11.54 -19.62
CA ALA A 152 -26.70 -11.20 -20.62
C ALA A 152 -27.80 -12.26 -20.69
N GLU A 153 -29.06 -11.85 -20.75
CA GLU A 153 -30.18 -12.79 -20.87
C GLU A 153 -30.16 -13.52 -22.22
N ASN A 154 -29.70 -12.83 -23.26
CA ASN A 154 -29.50 -13.40 -24.57
C ASN A 154 -28.19 -14.22 -24.65
N SER A 155 -28.31 -15.50 -25.05
CA SER A 155 -27.18 -16.44 -25.19
C SER A 155 -26.12 -16.00 -26.20
N ASP A 156 -26.53 -15.32 -27.28
CA ASP A 156 -25.60 -14.85 -28.31
C ASP A 156 -24.74 -13.70 -27.76
N ILE A 157 -25.36 -12.83 -26.97
CA ILE A 157 -24.69 -11.73 -26.27
C ILE A 157 -23.75 -12.28 -25.19
N ASP A 158 -24.20 -13.29 -24.44
CA ASP A 158 -23.38 -13.94 -23.43
C ASP A 158 -22.12 -14.57 -24.04
N THR A 159 -22.27 -15.26 -25.19
CA THR A 159 -21.16 -15.85 -25.94
C THR A 159 -20.16 -14.78 -26.40
N ILE A 160 -20.66 -13.64 -26.88
CA ILE A 160 -19.83 -12.49 -27.30
C ILE A 160 -19.11 -11.86 -26.09
N LEU A 161 -19.77 -11.74 -24.95
CA LEU A 161 -19.19 -11.22 -23.72
C LEU A 161 -18.12 -12.16 -23.15
N GLN A 162 -18.36 -13.47 -23.14
CA GLN A 162 -17.37 -14.48 -22.74
C GLN A 162 -16.14 -14.47 -23.66
N LYS A 163 -16.33 -14.34 -24.99
CA LYS A 163 -15.20 -14.21 -25.91
C LYS A 163 -14.39 -12.93 -25.66
N ASN A 164 -15.06 -11.83 -25.31
CA ASN A 164 -14.40 -10.58 -24.95
C ASN A 164 -13.87 -10.56 -23.49
N TYR A 165 -14.32 -11.46 -22.61
CA TYR A 165 -13.85 -11.58 -21.23
C TYR A 165 -12.34 -11.88 -21.19
N PHE A 166 -11.87 -12.77 -22.06
CA PHE A 166 -10.43 -13.08 -22.17
C PHE A 166 -9.59 -11.86 -22.57
N PHE A 167 -10.17 -10.97 -23.39
CA PHE A 167 -9.55 -9.70 -23.73
C PHE A 167 -9.53 -8.73 -22.53
N CYS A 168 -10.60 -8.71 -21.73
CA CYS A 168 -10.68 -7.91 -20.51
C CYS A 168 -9.62 -8.31 -19.48
N THR A 169 -9.46 -9.61 -19.21
CA THR A 169 -8.47 -10.12 -18.23
C THR A 169 -7.05 -9.76 -18.64
N THR A 170 -6.75 -9.80 -19.94
CA THR A 170 -5.43 -9.42 -20.48
C THR A 170 -5.10 -7.94 -20.27
N ILE A 171 -6.08 -7.04 -20.37
CA ILE A 171 -5.86 -5.59 -20.20
C ILE A 171 -5.87 -5.17 -18.72
N LEU A 172 -6.65 -5.87 -17.89
CA LEU A 172 -6.87 -5.55 -16.49
C LEU A 172 -5.84 -6.18 -15.53
N GLN A 173 -4.73 -6.74 -16.05
CA GLN A 173 -3.57 -7.29 -15.31
C GLN A 173 -3.39 -6.70 -13.90
N GLY A 174 -3.56 -7.53 -12.86
CA GLY A 174 -3.48 -7.16 -11.44
C GLY A 174 -4.84 -6.89 -10.77
N SER A 175 -5.96 -7.03 -11.47
CA SER A 175 -7.32 -6.99 -10.90
C SER A 175 -8.01 -8.33 -11.10
N ILE A 176 -8.85 -8.74 -10.15
CA ILE A 176 -9.67 -9.95 -10.30
C ILE A 176 -10.91 -9.57 -11.10
N VAL A 177 -11.11 -10.23 -12.24
CA VAL A 177 -12.33 -10.07 -13.05
C VAL A 177 -13.27 -11.22 -12.69
N LYS A 178 -14.52 -10.91 -12.35
CA LYS A 178 -15.58 -11.90 -12.15
C LYS A 178 -16.74 -11.63 -13.10
N TYR A 179 -17.15 -12.69 -13.78
CA TYR A 179 -18.39 -12.74 -14.53
C TYR A 179 -19.50 -13.23 -13.58
N ILE A 180 -20.57 -12.46 -13.39
CA ILE A 180 -21.64 -12.83 -12.46
C ILE A 180 -22.82 -13.40 -13.27
N HIS A 181 -22.92 -14.73 -13.29
CA HIS A 181 -24.17 -15.42 -13.61
C HIS A 181 -25.11 -15.35 -12.40
N SER A 182 -26.42 -15.22 -12.62
CA SER A 182 -27.42 -15.34 -11.56
C SER A 182 -27.28 -16.70 -10.85
N LEU A 183 -27.18 -16.62 -9.51
CA LEU A 183 -26.68 -17.58 -8.49
C LEU A 183 -27.57 -18.83 -8.23
N PRO A 184 -27.16 -19.85 -7.42
CA PRO A 184 -26.17 -19.78 -6.33
C PRO A 184 -25.10 -20.88 -6.24
N LYS A 185 -24.08 -20.60 -5.41
CA LYS A 185 -23.01 -21.51 -4.96
C LYS A 185 -22.03 -21.94 -6.04
N ILE A 186 -20.90 -21.24 -6.10
CA ILE A 186 -19.53 -21.78 -6.00
C ILE A 186 -18.63 -20.59 -6.30
N VAL A 187 -18.12 -19.98 -5.23
CA VAL A 187 -16.98 -19.08 -5.32
C VAL A 187 -15.79 -19.99 -5.64
N LEU A 188 -15.54 -20.22 -6.92
CA LEU A 188 -14.28 -20.82 -7.33
C LEU A 188 -13.21 -19.74 -7.14
N HIS A 189 -12.55 -19.78 -5.98
CA HIS A 189 -11.23 -19.22 -5.81
C HIS A 189 -10.32 -19.85 -6.87
N LEU A 190 -9.93 -19.09 -7.87
CA LEU A 190 -8.71 -19.38 -8.63
C LEU A 190 -7.74 -18.23 -8.40
N ILE A 191 -6.91 -18.42 -7.38
CA ILE A 191 -5.59 -17.82 -7.25
C ILE A 191 -4.66 -19.02 -7.09
N ILE A 192 -3.87 -19.31 -8.13
CA ILE A 192 -2.54 -19.88 -7.97
C ILE A 192 -1.60 -18.68 -8.08
#